data_AF-A0A845B3Y3-F1
#
_entry.id   AF-A0A845B3Y3-F1
#
_cell.length_a   1.000
_cell.length_b   1.000
_cell.length_c   1.000
_cell.angle_alpha   90.00
_cell.angle_beta   90.00
_cell.angle_gamma   90.00
#
_symmetry.space_group_name_H-M   'P 1'
#
loop_
_entity.id
_entity.type
_entity.pdbx_description
1 polymer ?
#
loop_
_entity_poly.entity_id
_entity_poly.type
_entity_poly.pdbx_seq_one_letter_code
_entity_poly.pdbx_strand_id
1 'polypeptide(L)'
;MAQSHPEARAYVAGRDASADLNAGLARAQLTGKNVLLVMGANWCHDSRALAGWLETPRFTALLADRYEVVYVNVGMPQTSDGHNEDIARRFGLDGITGTPAVLVIGQDGVLRNADTAQSWRNAASRSEDAIFDELASLAAEKAYSPTR
;
A
#
# COMPACT_ATOMS: atom_id res chain seq x y z
N MET A 1 -20.15 -16.79 4.50
CA MET A 1 -20.12 -16.64 3.03
C MET A 1 -18.93 -15.75 2.73
N ALA A 2 -17.97 -16.19 1.91
CA ALA A 2 -16.85 -15.34 1.55
C ALA A 2 -17.41 -14.13 0.77
N GLN A 3 -17.08 -12.91 1.22
CA GLN A 3 -17.45 -11.70 0.50
C GLN A 3 -16.81 -11.77 -0.89
N SER A 4 -17.62 -11.71 -1.95
CA SER A 4 -17.13 -11.52 -3.32
C SER A 4 -16.42 -10.17 -3.37
N HIS A 5 -15.15 -10.16 -3.72
CA HIS A 5 -14.34 -8.96 -3.89
C HIS A 5 -13.71 -8.96 -5.30
N PRO A 6 -13.49 -7.79 -5.89
CA PRO A 6 -12.74 -7.68 -7.14
C PRO A 6 -11.29 -8.14 -6.93
N GLU A 7 -10.67 -8.70 -7.97
CA GLU A 7 -9.26 -9.08 -7.96
C GLU A 7 -8.53 -8.43 -9.14
N ALA A 8 -7.34 -7.88 -8.90
CA ALA A 8 -6.45 -7.37 -9.94
C ALA A 8 -5.01 -7.87 -9.77
N ARG A 9 -4.25 -7.94 -10.88
CA ARG A 9 -2.85 -8.38 -10.91
C ARG A 9 -1.90 -7.20 -11.11
N ALA A 10 -1.85 -6.31 -10.13
CA ALA A 10 -1.10 -5.05 -10.22
C ALA A 10 0.41 -5.15 -9.93
N TYR A 11 0.90 -6.29 -9.41
CA TYR A 11 2.29 -6.45 -8.96
C TYR A 11 3.19 -6.99 -10.09
N VAL A 12 3.94 -6.11 -10.76
CA VAL A 12 4.81 -6.50 -11.87
C VAL A 12 6.20 -6.90 -11.35
N ALA A 13 6.62 -8.13 -11.61
CA ALA A 13 7.95 -8.61 -11.26
C ALA A 13 9.03 -7.97 -12.16
N GLY A 14 10.24 -7.77 -11.60
CA GLY A 14 11.38 -7.21 -12.34
C GLY A 14 11.38 -5.69 -12.54
N ARG A 15 10.38 -4.97 -12.02
CA ARG A 15 10.43 -3.50 -11.94
C ARG A 15 11.41 -3.05 -10.86
N ASP A 16 12.05 -1.92 -11.10
CA ASP A 16 12.82 -1.22 -10.07
C ASP A 16 11.84 -0.51 -9.11
N ALA A 17 11.47 -1.23 -8.05
CA ALA A 17 10.53 -0.75 -7.04
C ALA A 17 11.03 0.53 -6.34
N SER A 18 12.34 0.68 -6.19
CA SER A 18 12.95 1.88 -5.59
C SER A 18 12.80 3.08 -6.51
N ALA A 19 13.04 2.91 -7.82
CA ALA A 19 12.81 3.95 -8.81
C ALA A 19 11.32 4.34 -8.89
N ASP A 20 10.41 3.37 -8.91
CA ASP A 20 8.97 3.61 -8.94
C ASP A 20 8.49 4.36 -7.69
N LEU A 21 8.97 3.97 -6.51
CA LEU A 21 8.67 4.67 -5.25
C LEU A 21 9.20 6.11 -5.27
N ASN A 22 10.44 6.33 -5.70
CA ASN A 22 11.02 7.67 -5.75
C ASN A 22 10.26 8.57 -6.74
N ALA A 23 9.83 8.01 -7.88
CA ALA A 23 8.98 8.73 -8.83
C ALA A 23 7.60 9.06 -8.22
N GLY A 24 7.00 8.12 -7.49
CA GLY A 24 5.74 8.35 -6.76
C GLY A 24 5.85 9.45 -5.72
N LEU A 25 6.93 9.46 -4.93
CA LEU A 25 7.19 10.50 -3.92
C LEU A 25 7.42 11.88 -4.55
N ALA A 26 8.16 11.95 -5.65
CA ALA A 26 8.36 13.21 -6.37
C ALA A 26 7.02 13.77 -6.89
N ARG A 27 6.14 12.92 -7.43
CA ARG A 27 4.80 13.33 -7.86
C ARG A 27 3.94 13.77 -6.70
N ALA A 28 3.92 13.01 -5.61
CA ALA A 28 3.17 13.30 -4.40
C ALA A 28 3.57 14.66 -3.80
N GLN A 29 4.87 14.99 -3.79
CA GLN A 29 5.36 16.31 -3.40
C GLN A 29 4.86 17.44 -4.30
N LEU A 30 4.83 17.22 -5.61
CA LEU A 30 4.36 18.21 -6.58
C LEU A 30 2.84 18.41 -6.53
N THR A 31 2.08 17.34 -6.30
CA THR A 31 0.61 17.36 -6.31
C THR A 31 -0.01 17.59 -4.93
N GLY A 32 0.81 17.59 -3.88
CA GLY A 32 0.35 17.73 -2.50
C GLY A 32 -0.39 16.50 -1.97
N LYS A 33 -0.12 15.33 -2.54
CA LYS A 33 -0.78 14.05 -2.23
C LYS A 33 0.09 13.17 -1.35
N ASN A 34 -0.49 12.10 -0.81
CA ASN A 34 0.26 11.05 -0.14
C ASN A 34 0.66 9.97 -1.17
N VAL A 35 1.70 9.18 -0.88
CA VAL A 35 1.99 7.96 -1.64
C VAL A 35 1.31 6.78 -0.95
N LEU A 36 0.51 6.03 -1.71
CA LEU A 36 -0.03 4.74 -1.29
C LEU A 36 0.87 3.65 -1.85
N LEU A 37 1.84 3.21 -1.05
CA LEU A 37 2.75 2.13 -1.39
C LEU A 37 2.12 0.80 -0.98
N VAL A 38 1.76 -0.02 -1.96
CA VAL A 38 1.15 -1.34 -1.76
C VAL A 38 2.19 -2.41 -2.05
N MET A 39 2.71 -3.02 -0.99
CA MET A 39 3.72 -4.08 -1.06
C MET A 39 3.03 -5.44 -1.00
N GLY A 40 3.04 -6.18 -2.10
CA GLY A 40 2.29 -7.42 -2.23
C GLY A 40 2.80 -8.31 -3.36
N ALA A 41 1.99 -9.29 -3.76
CA ALA A 41 2.33 -10.18 -4.86
C ALA A 41 1.09 -10.76 -5.54
N ASN A 42 1.16 -11.04 -6.84
CA ASN A 42 0.03 -11.56 -7.63
C ASN A 42 -0.42 -12.98 -7.22
N TRP A 43 0.44 -13.76 -6.55
CA TRP A 43 0.07 -15.08 -6.03
C TRP A 43 -0.75 -14.99 -4.74
N CYS A 44 -0.70 -13.86 -4.02
CA CYS A 44 -1.42 -13.64 -2.78
C CYS A 44 -2.83 -13.13 -3.04
N HIS A 45 -3.84 -13.87 -2.56
CA HIS A 45 -5.25 -13.55 -2.74
C HIS A 45 -5.62 -12.20 -2.11
N ASP A 46 -5.22 -11.92 -0.86
CA ASP A 46 -5.45 -10.62 -0.22
C ASP A 46 -4.81 -9.45 -0.98
N SER A 47 -3.64 -9.67 -1.58
CA SER A 47 -2.96 -8.65 -2.39
C SER A 47 -3.74 -8.33 -3.66
N ARG A 48 -4.31 -9.35 -4.32
CA ARG A 48 -5.15 -9.17 -5.50
C ARG A 48 -6.49 -8.55 -5.16
N ALA A 49 -7.08 -8.93 -4.03
CA ALA A 49 -8.33 -8.38 -3.53
C ALA A 49 -8.22 -6.86 -3.31
N LEU A 50 -7.16 -6.43 -2.60
CA LEU A 50 -6.90 -5.01 -2.40
C LEU A 50 -6.68 -4.29 -3.73
N ALA A 51 -5.85 -4.84 -4.62
CA ALA A 51 -5.60 -4.24 -5.92
C ALA A 51 -6.90 -4.09 -6.74
N GLY A 52 -7.79 -5.10 -6.69
CA GLY A 52 -9.09 -5.03 -7.35
C GLY A 52 -9.98 -3.93 -6.79
N TRP A 53 -10.00 -3.74 -5.47
CA TRP A 53 -10.76 -2.64 -4.86
C TRP A 53 -10.27 -1.28 -5.31
N LEU A 54 -8.95 -1.09 -5.38
CA LEU A 54 -8.31 0.15 -5.81
C LEU A 54 -8.62 0.54 -7.26
N GLU A 55 -9.04 -0.42 -8.10
CA GLU A 55 -9.47 -0.18 -9.48
C GLU A 55 -10.96 0.21 -9.62
N THR A 56 -11.76 0.06 -8.56
CA THR A 56 -13.19 0.41 -8.63
C THR A 56 -13.40 1.94 -8.71
N PRO A 57 -14.51 2.42 -9.30
CA PRO A 57 -14.76 3.86 -9.48
C PRO A 57 -14.72 4.68 -8.18
N ARG A 58 -15.22 4.12 -7.08
CA ARG A 58 -15.22 4.77 -5.76
C ARG A 58 -13.80 5.00 -5.24
N PHE A 59 -12.94 3.99 -5.35
CA PHE A 59 -11.57 4.08 -4.88
C PHE A 59 -10.72 4.93 -5.82
N THR A 60 -10.85 4.76 -7.13
CA THR A 60 -10.10 5.56 -8.10
C THR A 60 -10.37 7.06 -7.93
N ALA A 61 -11.58 7.48 -7.55
CA ALA A 61 -11.86 8.87 -7.18
C ALA A 61 -11.07 9.33 -5.94
N LEU A 62 -11.09 8.54 -4.85
CA LEU A 62 -10.31 8.85 -3.65
C LEU A 62 -8.81 8.90 -3.94
N LEU A 63 -8.30 7.95 -4.71
CA LEU A 63 -6.89 7.84 -5.06
C LEU A 63 -6.48 9.03 -5.94
N ALA A 64 -7.26 9.37 -6.97
CA ALA A 64 -6.97 10.52 -7.83
C ALA A 64 -6.83 11.82 -7.05
N ASP A 65 -7.64 12.01 -6.00
CA ASP A 65 -7.63 13.23 -5.19
C ASP A 65 -6.53 13.23 -4.11
N ARG A 66 -6.20 12.07 -3.52
CA ARG A 66 -5.43 12.00 -2.27
C ARG A 66 -4.12 11.22 -2.36
N TYR A 67 -3.97 10.37 -3.38
CA TYR A 67 -2.90 9.39 -3.42
C TYR A 67 -2.18 9.30 -4.78
N GLU A 68 -0.89 9.03 -4.71
CA GLU A 68 -0.10 8.47 -5.79
C GLU A 68 0.16 6.99 -5.47
N VAL A 69 -0.43 6.08 -6.24
CA VAL A 69 -0.37 4.64 -5.96
C VAL A 69 0.89 4.03 -6.55
N VAL A 70 1.62 3.26 -5.74
CA VAL A 70 2.81 2.53 -6.16
C VAL A 70 2.66 1.07 -5.72
N TYR A 71 2.58 0.16 -6.69
CA TYR A 71 2.57 -1.28 -6.42
C TYR A 71 3.99 -1.83 -6.45
N VAL A 72 4.39 -2.52 -5.38
CA VAL A 72 5.70 -3.17 -5.26
C VAL A 72 5.52 -4.66 -5.09
N ASN A 73 6.09 -5.42 -6.03
CA ASN A 73 6.15 -6.87 -5.91
C ASN A 73 7.23 -7.24 -4.89
N VAL A 74 6.85 -7.89 -3.79
CA VAL A 74 7.79 -8.39 -2.77
C VAL A 74 8.15 -9.87 -2.96
N GLY A 75 7.64 -10.49 -4.01
CA GLY A 75 7.86 -11.90 -4.30
C GLY A 75 7.25 -12.80 -3.22
N MET A 76 8.00 -13.78 -2.75
CA MET A 76 7.58 -14.67 -1.66
C MET A 76 8.54 -14.49 -0.48
N PRO A 77 8.20 -13.64 0.51
CA PRO A 77 9.10 -13.28 1.62
C PRO A 77 9.61 -14.50 2.42
N GLN A 78 8.85 -15.60 2.42
CA GLN A 78 9.19 -16.83 3.14
C GLN A 78 10.14 -17.76 2.35
N THR A 79 10.51 -17.42 1.12
CA THR A 79 11.46 -18.18 0.29
C THR A 79 12.65 -17.31 -0.12
N SER A 80 13.56 -17.87 -0.93
CA SER A 80 14.66 -17.13 -1.56
C SER A 80 14.23 -16.06 -2.56
N ASP A 81 12.93 -15.98 -2.88
CA ASP A 81 12.36 -15.02 -3.84
C ASP A 81 11.77 -13.78 -3.15
N GLY A 82 12.15 -13.52 -1.89
CA GLY A 82 11.84 -12.28 -1.19
C GLY A 82 12.61 -11.10 -1.80
N HIS A 83 11.90 -10.03 -2.16
CA HIS A 83 12.49 -8.83 -2.76
C HIS A 83 11.90 -7.55 -2.17
N ASN A 84 12.63 -6.44 -2.28
CA ASN A 84 12.16 -5.09 -1.93
C ASN A 84 11.78 -4.89 -0.45
N GLU A 85 12.20 -5.79 0.46
CA GLU A 85 12.00 -5.63 1.91
C GLU A 85 12.76 -4.43 2.49
N ASP A 86 13.86 -4.05 1.84
CA ASP A 86 14.65 -2.86 2.16
C ASP A 86 13.81 -1.57 2.04
N ILE A 87 12.82 -1.53 1.14
CA ILE A 87 11.89 -0.40 1.04
C ILE A 87 11.08 -0.25 2.33
N ALA A 88 10.58 -1.36 2.87
CA ALA A 88 9.82 -1.35 4.13
C ALA A 88 10.72 -0.90 5.30
N ARG A 89 11.96 -1.42 5.35
CA ARG A 89 12.96 -1.05 6.37
C ARG A 89 13.32 0.42 6.36
N ARG A 90 13.37 1.05 5.18
CA ARG A 90 13.58 2.50 5.02
C ARG A 90 12.57 3.34 5.81
N PHE A 91 11.35 2.83 5.99
CA PHE A 91 10.27 3.54 6.70
C PHE A 91 10.09 3.05 8.14
N GLY A 92 11.04 2.29 8.68
CA GLY A 92 11.03 1.85 10.08
C GLY A 92 10.27 0.56 10.35
N LEU A 93 9.88 -0.20 9.32
CA LEU A 93 9.32 -1.54 9.49
C LEU A 93 10.45 -2.57 9.57
N ASP A 94 10.36 -3.55 10.48
CA ASP A 94 11.34 -4.65 10.62
C ASP A 94 11.25 -5.72 9.50
N GLY A 95 10.85 -5.30 8.29
CA GLY A 95 10.58 -6.16 7.14
C GLY A 95 9.09 -6.33 6.84
N ILE A 96 8.77 -7.28 5.97
CA ILE A 96 7.39 -7.62 5.58
C ILE A 96 7.06 -9.03 6.11
N THR A 97 6.31 -9.08 7.21
CA THR A 97 5.90 -10.35 7.83
C THR A 97 4.76 -11.04 7.04
N GLY A 98 4.03 -10.29 6.23
CA GLY A 98 2.91 -10.81 5.42
C GLY A 98 2.44 -9.81 4.37
N THR A 99 1.79 -10.33 3.32
CA THR A 99 1.28 -9.53 2.20
C THR A 99 -0.26 -9.52 2.17
N PRO A 100 -0.90 -8.42 1.73
CA PRO A 100 -0.27 -7.14 1.39
C PRO A 100 0.10 -6.34 2.65
N ALA A 101 1.16 -5.53 2.54
CA ALA A 101 1.45 -4.44 3.45
C ALA A 101 1.18 -3.11 2.73
N VAL A 102 0.51 -2.18 3.42
CA VAL A 102 0.13 -0.88 2.85
C VAL A 102 0.81 0.21 3.64
N LEU A 103 1.64 1.00 2.97
CA LEU A 103 2.35 2.13 3.57
C LEU A 103 1.79 3.42 2.98
N VAL A 104 1.22 4.27 3.83
CA VAL A 104 0.79 5.62 3.48
C VAL A 104 1.90 6.58 3.86
N ILE A 105 2.60 7.09 2.86
CA ILE A 105 3.73 8.00 3.05
C ILE A 105 3.25 9.41 2.71
N GLY A 106 3.43 10.36 3.62
CA GLY A 106 3.06 11.75 3.37
C GLY A 106 3.87 12.36 2.23
N GLN A 107 3.40 13.48 1.70
CA GLN A 107 4.18 14.33 0.78
C GLN A 107 5.56 14.72 1.34
N ASP A 108 5.70 14.78 2.68
CA ASP A 108 6.95 15.04 3.40
C ASP A 108 7.89 13.82 3.44
N GLY A 109 7.50 12.68 2.86
CA GLY A 109 8.25 11.44 2.88
C GLY A 109 8.14 10.65 4.18
N VAL A 110 7.26 11.05 5.12
CA VAL A 110 7.12 10.41 6.43
C VAL A 110 5.96 9.42 6.42
N LEU A 111 6.22 8.19 6.90
CA LEU A 111 5.20 7.15 7.05
C LEU A 111 4.11 7.58 8.05
N ARG A 112 2.85 7.42 7.67
CA ARG A 112 1.68 7.79 8.48
C ARG A 112 1.13 6.63 9.29
N ASN A 113 1.28 5.40 8.81
CA ASN A 113 0.56 4.24 9.32
C ASN A 113 1.47 3.08 9.74
N ALA A 114 2.61 3.37 10.38
CA ALA A 114 3.59 2.35 10.78
C ALA A 114 2.96 1.18 11.55
N ASP A 115 2.05 1.47 12.48
CA ASP A 115 1.40 0.48 13.34
C ASP A 115 0.38 -0.39 12.58
N THR A 116 -0.26 0.15 11.53
CA THR A 116 -1.30 -0.57 10.77
C THR A 116 -0.81 -1.12 9.44
N ALA A 117 0.41 -0.80 9.00
CA ALA A 117 0.91 -1.14 7.67
C ALA A 117 0.84 -2.63 7.33
N GLN A 118 1.15 -3.50 8.30
CA GLN A 118 1.09 -4.96 8.13
C GLN A 118 -0.30 -5.57 8.46
N SER A 119 -1.24 -4.77 8.96
CA SER A 119 -2.60 -5.24 9.29
C SER A 119 -3.41 -5.61 8.05
N TRP A 120 -3.00 -5.10 6.87
CA TRP A 120 -3.69 -5.26 5.58
C TRP A 120 -3.60 -6.67 4.99
N ARG A 121 -2.87 -7.58 5.63
CA ARG A 121 -2.77 -9.01 5.28
C ARG A 121 -4.11 -9.78 5.26
N ASN A 122 -5.20 -9.17 5.72
CA ASN A 122 -6.55 -9.73 5.70
C ASN A 122 -7.49 -8.96 4.75
N ALA A 123 -6.95 -8.22 3.78
CA ALA A 123 -7.73 -7.34 2.89
C ALA A 123 -8.88 -8.05 2.19
N ALA A 124 -8.76 -9.34 1.82
CA ALA A 124 -9.85 -10.07 1.17
C ALA A 124 -11.04 -10.37 2.11
N SER A 125 -10.82 -10.29 3.42
CA SER A 125 -11.87 -10.47 4.45
C SER A 125 -12.49 -9.15 4.92
N ARG A 126 -11.94 -8.01 4.49
CA ARG A 126 -12.46 -6.68 4.83
C ARG A 126 -13.60 -6.32 3.88
N SER A 127 -14.59 -5.59 4.39
CA SER A 127 -15.62 -5.00 3.54
C SER A 127 -15.06 -3.84 2.72
N GLU A 128 -15.72 -3.53 1.60
CA GLU A 128 -15.44 -2.34 0.79
C GLU A 128 -15.34 -1.07 1.64
N ASP A 129 -16.36 -0.83 2.49
CA ASP A 129 -16.41 0.36 3.34
C ASP A 129 -15.25 0.40 4.34
N ALA A 130 -14.88 -0.73 4.95
CA ALA A 130 -13.75 -0.75 5.88
C ALA A 130 -12.42 -0.38 5.20
N ILE A 131 -12.19 -0.88 3.99
CA ILE A 131 -11.00 -0.53 3.19
C ILE A 131 -11.04 0.95 2.81
N PHE A 132 -12.19 1.44 2.34
CA PHE A 132 -12.37 2.82 1.91
C PHE A 132 -12.18 3.80 3.07
N ASP A 133 -12.83 3.56 4.20
CA ASP A 133 -12.81 4.43 5.38
C ASP A 133 -11.41 4.51 5.99
N GLU A 134 -10.67 3.40 6.03
CA GLU A 134 -9.29 3.40 6.51
C GLU A 134 -8.38 4.22 5.57
N LEU A 135 -8.49 4.04 4.23
CA LEU A 135 -7.74 4.86 3.28
C LEU A 135 -8.13 6.33 3.34
N ALA A 136 -9.41 6.65 3.52
CA ALA A 136 -9.86 8.03 3.67
C ALA A 136 -9.36 8.67 4.97
N SER A 137 -9.35 7.92 6.07
CA SER A 137 -8.81 8.35 7.36
C SER A 137 -7.31 8.64 7.27
N LEU A 138 -6.54 7.71 6.69
CA LEU A 138 -5.10 7.88 6.49
C LEU A 138 -4.75 9.04 5.53
N ALA A 139 -5.66 9.41 4.63
CA ALA A 139 -5.48 10.56 3.75
C ALA A 139 -5.64 11.88 4.49
N ALA A 140 -6.50 11.90 5.52
CA ALA A 140 -6.77 13.08 6.34
C ALA A 140 -5.75 13.26 7.46
N GLU A 141 -5.06 12.19 7.85
CA GLU A 141 -4.09 12.20 8.93
C GLU A 141 -2.84 13.02 8.58
N LYS A 142 -2.59 14.05 9.37
CA LYS A 142 -1.31 14.78 9.35
C LYS A 142 -0.25 13.92 10.02
N ALA A 143 1.01 14.09 9.60
CA ALA A 143 2.18 13.36 10.09
C ALA A 143 2.03 12.79 11.50
N TYR A 144 2.11 11.46 11.61
CA TYR A 144 2.16 10.74 12.88
C TYR A 144 3.11 11.47 13.83
N SER A 145 2.54 12.08 14.88
CA SER A 145 3.30 12.66 15.99
C SER A 145 3.28 11.63 17.10
N PRO A 146 4.39 10.91 17.37
CA PRO A 146 4.46 10.06 18.55
C PRO A 146 4.29 10.98 19.75
N THR A 147 3.15 10.84 20.44
CA THR A 147 2.92 11.57 21.69
C THR A 147 3.84 10.95 22.73
N ARG A 148 4.65 11.81 23.31
CA ARG A 148 5.74 11.54 24.24
C ARG A 148 5.31 10.80 25.50
#